data_AF-A0A269VUD2-F1
#
_entry.id   AF-A0A269VUD2-F1
#
_cell.length_a   1.000
_cell.length_b   1.000
_cell.length_c   1.000
_cell.angle_alpha   90.00
_cell.angle_beta   90.00
_cell.angle_gamma   90.00
#
_symmetry.space_group_name_H-M   'P 1'
#
loop_
_entity.id
_entity.type
_entity.pdbx_description
1 polymer ?
#
loop_
_entity_poly.entity_id
_entity_poly.type
_entity_poly.pdbx_seq_one_letter_code
_entity_poly.pdbx_strand_id
1 'polypeptide(L)' 'MWKLVVSYLPEGPVFIQAVLVFFIPYIIYKLLSGIRNSEEE' A
#
# COMPACT_ATOMS: atom_id res chain seq x y z
N MET A 1 -25.37 -12.01 -9.20
CA MET A 1 -24.57 -10.76 -9.35
C MET A 1 -23.20 -10.85 -8.65
N TRP A 2 -23.08 -11.56 -7.53
CA TRP A 2 -21.80 -11.79 -6.83
C TRP A 2 -20.66 -12.32 -7.72
N LYS A 3 -20.97 -13.24 -8.64
CA LYS A 3 -20.01 -13.82 -9.58
C LYS A 3 -19.39 -12.79 -10.55
N LEU A 4 -20.15 -11.76 -10.92
CA LEU A 4 -19.67 -10.66 -11.77
C LEU A 4 -18.75 -9.72 -10.99
N VAL A 5 -19.06 -9.48 -9.72
CA VAL A 5 -18.23 -8.65 -8.82
C VAL A 5 -16.86 -9.30 -8.61
N VAL A 6 -16.84 -10.61 -8.35
CA VAL A 6 -15.57 -11.35 -8.20
C VAL A 6 -14.81 -11.47 -9.53
N SER A 7 -15.51 -11.49 -10.67
CA SER A 7 -14.88 -11.48 -11.99
C SER A 7 -14.25 -10.13 -12.37
N TYR A 8 -14.63 -9.04 -11.71
CA TYR A 8 -14.08 -7.70 -11.94
C TYR A 8 -12.89 -7.39 -11.03
N LEU A 9 -12.65 -8.23 -10.02
CA LEU A 9 -11.48 -8.11 -9.18
C LEU A 9 -10.24 -8.37 -10.05
N PRO A 10 -9.25 -7.46 -10.02
CA PRO A 10 -8.00 -7.68 -10.73
C PRO A 10 -7.40 -9.02 -10.33
N GLU A 11 -6.67 -9.65 -11.24
CA GLU A 11 -5.90 -10.84 -10.92
C GLU A 11 -5.06 -10.57 -9.65
N GLY A 12 -4.92 -11.57 -8.78
CA GLY A 12 -4.22 -11.44 -7.50
C GLY A 12 -2.88 -10.67 -7.57
N PRO A 13 -2.04 -10.88 -8.60
CA PRO A 13 -0.81 -10.10 -8.80
C PRO A 13 -1.05 -8.59 -8.98
N VAL A 14 -2.06 -8.19 -9.75
CA VAL A 14 -2.40 -6.79 -10.01
C VAL A 14 -2.95 -6.12 -8.75
N PHE A 15 -3.77 -6.85 -7.98
CA PHE A 15 -4.26 -6.37 -6.69
C PHE A 15 -3.11 -6.13 -5.71
N ILE A 16 -2.18 -7.09 -5.58
CA ILE A 16 -1.01 -6.94 -4.70
C ILE A 16 -0.13 -5.78 -5.16
N GLN A 17 0.10 -5.62 -6.47
CA GLN A 17 0.87 -4.49 -7.00
C GLN A 17 0.23 -3.14 -6.67
N ALA A 18 -1.08 -2.99 -6.84
CA ALA A 18 -1.79 -1.75 -6.52
C ALA A 18 -1.72 -1.41 -5.03
N VAL A 19 -1.89 -2.42 -4.16
CA VAL A 19 -1.72 -2.29 -2.71
C VAL A 19 -0.28 -1.83 -2.39
N LEU A 20 0.73 -2.49 -2.94
CA LEU A 20 2.13 -2.11 -2.72
C LEU A 20 2.41 -0.66 -3.15
N VAL A 21 2.00 -0.27 -4.36
CA VAL A 21 2.20 1.11 -4.86
C VAL A 21 1.52 2.15 -3.97
N PHE A 22 0.35 1.83 -3.42
CA PHE A 22 -0.37 2.74 -2.54
C PHE A 22 0.25 2.84 -1.13
N PHE A 23 0.65 1.71 -0.55
CA PHE A 23 1.12 1.66 0.83
C PHE A 23 2.61 1.96 0.99
N ILE A 24 3.46 1.61 0.01
CA ILE A 24 4.91 1.81 0.08
C ILE A 24 5.28 3.27 0.34
N PRO A 25 4.75 4.28 -0.37
CA PRO A 25 5.12 5.68 -0.15
C PRO A 25 4.79 6.16 1.28
N TYR A 26 3.64 5.75 1.80
CA TYR A 26 3.21 6.11 3.15
C TYR A 26 4.07 5.43 4.22
N ILE A 27 4.40 4.15 4.04
CA ILE A 27 5.29 3.41 4.95
C ILE A 27 6.68 4.06 4.97
N ILE A 28 7.23 4.39 3.80
CA ILE A 28 8.52 5.08 3.68
C ILE A 28 8.47 6.45 4.36
N TYR A 29 7.43 7.25 4.10
CA TYR A 29 7.25 8.55 4.73
C TYR A 29 7.20 8.45 6.26
N LYS A 30 6.43 7.48 6.79
CA LYS A 30 6.31 7.27 8.23
C LYS A 30 7.60 6.79 8.88
N LEU A 31 8.35 5.91 8.20
CA LEU A 31 9.66 5.47 8.67
C LEU A 31 10.65 6.63 8.73
N LEU A 32 10.76 7.42 7.66
CA LEU A 32 11.65 8.58 7.59
C LEU A 32 11.25 9.69 8.58
N SER A 33 9.95 9.95 8.73
CA SER A 33 9.44 10.92 9.71
C SER A 33 9.70 10.47 11.14
N GLY A 34 9.63 9.16 11.41
CA GLY A 34 9.99 8.59 12.71
C GLY A 34 11.48 8.77 13.00
N ILE A 35 12.34 8.48 12.02
CA ILE A 35 13.79 8.65 12.15
C ILE A 35 14.16 10.12 12.38
N ARG A 36 13.55 11.06 11.63
CA ARG A 36 13.83 12.49 11.80
C ARG A 36 13.44 13.02 13.18
N ASN A 37 12.30 12.60 13.71
CA ASN A 37 11.89 12.97 15.07
C ASN A 37 12.81 12.37 16.14
N SER A 38 13.46 11.24 15.88
CA SER A 38 14.44 10.64 16.81
C SER A 38 15.83 11.27 16.73
N GLU A 39 16.13 12.09 15.73
CA GLU A 39 17.41 12.82 15.58
C GLU A 39 17.37 14.23 16.22
N GLU A 40 16.18 14.77 16.45
CA GLU A 40 15.96 16.08 17.10
C GLU A 40 15.73 15.98 18.63
N GLU A 41 15.73 14.77 19.21
CA GLU A 41 15.76 14.49 20.66
C GLU A 41 17.19 14.25 21.17
#